data_AF-A0A916VP15-F1
#
_entry.id   AF-A0A916VP15-F1
#
_cell.length_a   1.000
_cell.length_b   1.000
_cell.length_c   1.000
_cell.angle_alpha   90.00
_cell.angle_beta   90.00
_cell.angle_gamma   90.00
#
_symmetry.space_group_name_H-M   'P 1'
#
loop_
_entity.id
_entity.type
_entity.pdbx_description
1 polymer ?
#
loop_
_entity_poly.entity_id
_entity_poly.type
_entity_poly.pdbx_seq_one_letter_code
_entity_poly.pdbx_strand_id
1 'polypeptide(L)' 'MSSDTSTEELIEFAAKIGLKEEWIQVRGTWHEHFDVSQSKKKLAIKHGAIPINSRGLVKMMKELKKNKES' A
#
# COMPACT_ATOMS: atom_id res chain seq x y z
N MET A 1 -3.72 1.58 -0.71
CA MET A 1 -2.96 0.72 0.23
C MET A 1 -1.52 0.70 -0.24
N SER A 2 -0.58 0.97 0.64
CA SER A 2 0.85 1.14 0.32
C SER A 2 1.67 0.37 1.37
N SER A 3 2.87 -0.07 1.00
CA SER A 3 3.83 -0.74 1.88
C SER A 3 5.09 0.10 1.95
N ASP A 4 5.72 0.17 3.12
CA ASP A 4 7.00 0.84 3.31
C ASP A 4 8.22 -0.07 3.10
N THR A 5 7.99 -1.37 2.93
CA THR A 5 9.05 -2.38 3.03
C THR A 5 9.47 -2.89 1.66
N SER A 6 8.56 -3.48 0.88
CA SER A 6 8.86 -4.04 -0.45
C SER A 6 7.60 -4.27 -1.28
N THR A 7 7.76 -4.33 -2.61
CA THR A 7 6.68 -4.60 -3.57
C THR A 7 6.10 -6.01 -3.39
N GLU A 8 6.94 -7.01 -3.11
CA GLU A 8 6.52 -8.40 -2.89
C GLU A 8 5.59 -8.53 -1.68
N GLU A 9 5.97 -7.95 -0.53
CA GLU A 9 5.11 -7.94 0.67
C GLU A 9 3.77 -7.22 0.41
N LEU A 10 3.79 -6.15 -0.38
CA LEU A 10 2.56 -5.44 -0.75
C LEU A 10 1.65 -6.34 -1.60
N ILE A 11 2.20 -7.09 -2.55
CA ILE A 11 1.47 -8.02 -3.42
C ILE A 11 0.94 -9.20 -2.60
N GLU A 12 1.73 -9.78 -1.71
CA GLU A 12 1.28 -10.86 -0.82
C GLU A 12 0.14 -10.41 0.09
N PHE A 13 0.24 -9.19 0.66
CA PHE A 13 -0.83 -8.64 1.48
C PHE A 13 -2.08 -8.33 0.64
N ALA A 14 -1.91 -7.80 -0.57
CA ALA A 14 -2.98 -7.58 -1.53
C ALA A 14 -3.70 -8.88 -1.89
N ALA A 15 -2.96 -9.97 -2.13
CA ALA A 15 -3.51 -11.29 -2.41
C ALA A 15 -4.35 -11.82 -1.23
N LYS A 16 -3.91 -11.63 0.02
CA LYS A 16 -4.66 -12.03 1.23
C LYS A 16 -6.03 -11.35 1.33
N ILE A 17 -6.16 -10.12 0.87
CA ILE A 17 -7.43 -9.38 0.83
C ILE A 17 -8.19 -9.55 -0.49
N GLY A 18 -7.70 -10.42 -1.37
CA GLY A 18 -8.29 -10.74 -2.67
C GLY A 18 -8.19 -9.61 -3.68
N LEU A 19 -7.09 -8.86 -3.67
CA LEU A 19 -6.67 -8.01 -4.78
C LEU A 19 -5.72 -8.81 -5.67
N LYS A 20 -5.66 -8.45 -6.96
CA LYS A 20 -4.75 -9.07 -7.92
C LYS A 20 -3.47 -8.23 -8.04
N GLU A 21 -2.32 -8.86 -8.23
CA GLU A 21 -1.05 -8.18 -8.49
C GLU A 21 -1.17 -7.14 -9.61
N GLU A 22 -1.91 -7.49 -10.67
CA GLU A 22 -2.14 -6.64 -11.85
C GLU A 22 -2.80 -5.28 -11.54
N TRP A 23 -3.41 -5.13 -10.36
CA TRP A 23 -4.08 -3.88 -9.95
C TRP A 23 -3.13 -2.89 -9.29
N ILE A 24 -1.85 -3.24 -9.14
CA ILE A 24 -0.84 -2.35 -8.60
C ILE A 24 -0.71 -1.09 -9.48
N GLN A 25 -0.79 0.07 -8.85
CA GLN A 25 -0.60 1.35 -9.50
C GLN A 25 0.87 1.73 -9.46
N VAL A 26 1.35 2.36 -10.53
CA VAL A 26 2.70 2.92 -10.67
C VAL A 26 3.81 1.93 -10.26
N ARG A 27 3.72 0.68 -10.75
CA ARG A 27 4.69 -0.40 -10.50
C ARG A 27 6.12 0.04 -10.81
N GLY A 28 7.06 -0.34 -9.95
CA GLY A 28 8.48 0.01 -10.08
C GLY A 28 8.82 1.43 -9.61
N THR A 29 7.85 2.20 -9.12
CA THR A 29 8.12 3.53 -8.54
C THR A 29 8.26 3.47 -7.02
N TRP A 30 8.59 4.58 -6.38
CA TRP A 30 8.56 4.72 -4.92
C TRP A 30 7.12 4.86 -4.36
N HIS A 31 6.13 4.99 -5.24
CA HIS A 31 4.74 5.29 -4.90
C HIS A 31 3.81 4.12 -5.26
N GLU A 32 4.31 2.89 -5.26
CA GLU A 32 3.51 1.69 -5.54
C GLU A 32 2.35 1.56 -4.53
N HIS A 33 1.13 1.44 -5.05
CA HIS A 33 -0.06 1.33 -4.21
C HIS A 33 -1.20 0.60 -4.92
N PHE A 34 -2.14 0.10 -4.13
CA PHE A 34 -3.41 -0.44 -4.61
C PHE A 34 -4.55 0.51 -4.29
N ASP A 35 -5.41 0.77 -5.27
CA ASP A 35 -6.71 1.36 -5.01
C ASP A 35 -7.64 0.32 -4.39
N VAL A 36 -8.20 0.66 -3.24
CA VAL A 36 -9.03 -0.25 -2.45
C VAL A 36 -10.41 0.33 -2.23
N SER A 37 -11.44 -0.46 -2.53
CA SER A 37 -12.81 -0.11 -2.17
C SER A 37 -13.02 -0.21 -0.65
N GLN A 38 -14.10 0.39 -0.14
CA GLN A 38 -14.41 0.38 1.30
C GLN A 38 -14.53 -1.05 1.87
N SER A 39 -15.02 -2.01 1.09
CA SER A 39 -15.10 -3.42 1.48
C SER A 39 -13.70 -4.04 1.65
N LYS A 40 -12.79 -3.76 0.71
CA LYS A 40 -11.39 -4.23 0.77
C LYS A 40 -10.62 -3.54 1.88
N LYS A 41 -10.91 -2.26 2.17
CA LYS A 41 -10.34 -1.53 3.31
C LYS A 41 -10.68 -2.20 4.65
N LYS A 42 -11.93 -2.60 4.85
CA LYS A 42 -12.33 -3.35 6.07
C LYS A 42 -11.57 -4.67 6.20
N LEU A 43 -11.39 -5.37 5.08
CA LEU A 43 -10.65 -6.62 5.05
C LEU A 43 -9.16 -6.39 5.35
N ALA A 44 -8.55 -5.35 4.76
CA ALA A 44 -7.18 -4.94 5.06
C ALA A 44 -6.98 -4.69 6.56
N ILE A 45 -7.87 -3.92 7.19
CA ILE A 45 -7.81 -3.67 8.64
C ILE A 45 -7.94 -4.98 9.44
N LYS A 46 -8.84 -5.88 9.04
CA LYS A 46 -9.00 -7.19 9.67
C LYS A 46 -7.74 -8.06 9.55
N HIS A 47 -6.98 -7.93 8.46
CA HIS A 47 -5.71 -8.61 8.24
C HIS A 47 -4.51 -7.87 8.85
N GLY A 48 -4.73 -6.80 9.62
CA GLY A 48 -3.68 -6.08 10.35
C GLY A 48 -3.21 -4.77 9.69
N ALA A 49 -3.82 -4.32 8.60
CA ALA A 49 -3.49 -3.01 8.02
C ALA A 49 -3.90 -1.89 8.97
N ILE A 50 -2.98 -0.95 9.19
CA ILE A 50 -3.23 0.21 10.03
C ILE A 50 -4.02 1.26 9.22
N PRO A 51 -5.23 1.65 9.67
CA PRO A 51 -5.99 2.68 8.98
C PRO A 51 -5.32 4.04 9.21
N ILE A 52 -4.84 4.64 8.12
CA ILE A 52 -4.30 6.00 8.12
C ILE A 52 -5.30 6.97 7.46
N ASN A 53 -5.27 8.21 7.92
CA ASN A 53 -5.97 9.31 7.26
C ASN A 53 -5.12 9.88 6.10
N SER A 54 -5.69 10.80 5.32
CA SER A 54 -4.99 11.41 4.17
C SER A 54 -3.68 12.10 4.56
N ARG A 55 -3.60 12.68 5.77
CA ARG A 55 -2.36 13.28 6.29
C ARG A 55 -1.28 12.22 6.58
N GLY A 56 -1.67 11.10 7.17
CA GLY A 56 -0.79 9.95 7.41
C GLY A 56 -0.27 9.35 6.10
N LEU A 57 -1.13 9.27 5.08
CA LEU A 57 -0.76 8.80 3.75
C LEU A 57 0.31 9.70 3.12
N VAL A 58 0.11 11.02 3.11
CA VAL A 58 1.10 11.98 2.59
C VAL A 58 2.42 11.91 3.36
N LYS A 59 2.37 11.73 4.68
CA LYS A 59 3.58 11.57 5.50
C LYS A 59 4.35 10.31 5.10
N MET A 60 3.68 9.16 5.02
CA MET A 60 4.27 7.89 4.61
C MET A 60 4.93 8.00 3.23
N MET A 61 4.24 8.62 2.26
CA MET A 61 4.78 8.84 0.91
C MET A 61 6.04 9.72 0.89
N LYS A 62 6.09 10.76 1.72
CA LYS A 62 7.29 11.60 1.84
C LYS A 62 8.49 10.84 2.40
N GLU A 63 8.27 10.02 3.42
CA GLU A 63 9.34 9.18 4.00
C GLU A 63 9.84 8.15 2.98
N LEU A 64 8.93 7.50 2.24
CA LEU A 64 9.27 6.53 1.19
C LEU A 64 10.10 7.16 0.07
N LYS A 65 9.71 8.37 -0.36
CA LYS A 65 10.47 9.12 -1.36
C LYS A 65 11.88 9.41 -0.86
N LYS A 66 12.02 9.90 0.37
CA LYS A 66 13.32 10.24 0.97
C LYS A 66 14.25 9.03 1.08
N ASN A 67 13.71 7.87 1.46
CA ASN A 67 14.49 6.63 1.63
C ASN A 67 14.96 6.01 0.30
N LYS A 68 14.27 6.25 -0.83
CA LYS A 68 14.70 5.77 -2.16
C LYS A 68 15.60 6.77 -2.91
N GLU A 69 15.60 8.05 -2.53
CA GLU A 69 16.45 9.10 -3.10
C GLU A 69 17.76 9.33 -2.32
N SER A 70 17.96 8.67 -1.18
CA SER A 70 19.19 8.71 -0.36
C SER A 70 20.06 7.48 -0.63
#